data_AF-A0A2K1PIB5-F1
#
_entry.id   AF-A0A2K1PIB5-F1
#
_cell.length_a   1.000
_cell.length_b   1.000
_cell.length_c   1.000
_cell.angle_alpha   90.00
_cell.angle_beta   90.00
_cell.angle_gamma   90.00
#
_symmetry.space_group_name_H-M   'P 1'
#
loop_
_entity.id
_entity.type
_entity.pdbx_description
1 polymer ?
#
loop_
_entity_poly.entity_id
_entity_poly.type
_entity_poly.pdbx_seq_one_letter_code
_entity_poly.pdbx_strand_id
1 'polypeptide(L)' 'MEEIIKSAEKYIEENPEVDLEKLEEFLKGIYDEKDVDEYFAQIGEILSVMEDYYEDPLDLFINNEKDNQ' A
#
# COMPACT_ATOMS: atom_id res chain seq x y z
N MET A 1 -4.75 11.40 -10.38
CA MET A 1 -3.88 10.38 -9.75
C MET A 1 -2.51 10.94 -9.36
N GLU A 2 -1.65 11.39 -10.27
CA GLU A 2 -0.32 11.92 -9.91
C GLU A 2 -0.35 13.03 -8.85
N GLU A 3 -1.30 13.96 -8.94
CA GLU A 3 -1.43 15.05 -7.97
C GLU A 3 -1.90 14.57 -6.59
N ILE A 4 -2.71 13.50 -6.53
CA ILE A 4 -3.16 12.88 -5.27
C ILE A 4 -1.95 12.21 -4.59
N ILE A 5 -1.14 11.50 -5.36
CA ILE A 5 0.09 10.84 -4.88
C ILE A 5 1.04 11.88 -4.28
N LYS A 6 1.33 12.97 -5.00
CA LYS A 6 2.22 14.04 -4.48
C LYS A 6 1.68 14.69 -3.21
N SER A 7 0.37 14.93 -3.13
CA SER A 7 -0.25 15.51 -1.94
C SER A 7 -0.19 14.55 -0.76
N ALA A 8 -0.39 13.25 -0.99
CA ALA A 8 -0.24 12.22 0.03
C ALA A 8 1.21 12.12 0.53
N GLU A 9 2.18 12.06 -0.40
CA GLU A 9 3.62 12.04 -0.08
C GLU A 9 4.00 13.23 0.80
N LYS A 10 3.61 14.44 0.37
CA LYS A 10 3.88 15.66 1.12
C LYS A 10 3.24 15.63 2.51
N TYR A 11 1.99 15.16 2.62
CA TYR A 11 1.29 15.11 3.90
C TYR A 11 1.96 14.12 4.87
N ILE A 12 2.43 12.97 4.38
CA ILE A 12 3.18 11.97 5.17
C ILE A 12 4.55 12.52 5.58
N GLU A 13 5.26 13.21 4.68
CA GLU A 13 6.55 13.84 5.00
C GLU A 13 6.42 14.90 6.11
N GLU A 14 5.35 15.70 6.06
CA GLU A 14 5.06 16.73 7.06
C GLU A 14 4.51 16.13 8.37
N ASN A 15 3.93 14.93 8.32
CA ASN A 15 3.29 14.25 9.46
C ASN A 15 3.73 12.77 9.52
N PRO A 16 4.93 12.46 10.03
CA PRO A 16 5.48 11.09 10.00
C PRO A 16 4.72 10.06 10.85
N GLU A 17 3.86 10.52 11.77
CA GLU A 17 3.00 9.66 12.60
C GLU A 17 1.55 9.61 12.06
N VAL A 18 1.33 10.05 10.83
CA VAL A 18 0.01 10.01 10.20
C VAL A 18 -0.43 8.56 9.99
N ASP A 19 -1.70 8.27 10.29
CA ASP A 19 -2.34 7.01 9.99
C ASP A 19 -3.13 7.12 8.66
N LEU A 20 -3.51 5.97 8.10
CA LEU A 20 -4.23 5.94 6.81
C LEU A 20 -5.58 6.67 6.88
N GLU A 21 -6.25 6.65 8.04
CA GLU A 21 -7.55 7.30 8.25
C GLU A 21 -7.42 8.83 8.14
N LYS A 22 -6.42 9.45 8.79
CA LYS A 22 -6.16 10.89 8.65
C LYS A 22 -5.69 11.29 7.27
N LEU A 23 -4.90 10.43 6.62
CA LEU A 23 -4.48 10.66 5.24
C LEU A 23 -5.71 10.65 4.31
N GLU A 24 -6.64 9.71 4.50
CA GLU A 24 -7.89 9.64 3.75
C GLU A 24 -8.75 10.89 3.98
N GLU A 25 -8.96 11.30 5.23
CA GLU A 25 -9.70 12.52 5.57
C GLU A 25 -9.07 13.76 4.90
N PHE A 26 -7.74 13.88 4.94
CA PHE A 26 -7.01 14.96 4.29
C PHE A 26 -7.25 15.00 2.78
N LEU A 27 -7.11 13.85 2.11
CA LEU A 27 -7.27 13.74 0.66
C LEU A 27 -8.73 14.00 0.24
N LYS A 28 -9.72 13.47 0.96
CA LYS A 28 -11.15 13.72 0.72
C LYS A 28 -11.56 15.18 0.97
N GLY A 29 -10.76 15.92 1.73
CA GLY A 29 -10.93 17.37 1.91
C GLY A 29 -10.51 18.22 0.69
N ILE A 30 -9.75 17.64 -0.25
CA ILE A 30 -9.14 18.36 -1.38
C ILE A 30 -9.63 17.81 -2.73
N TYR A 31 -9.79 16.49 -2.82
CA TYR A 31 -10.11 15.76 -4.04
C TYR A 31 -11.48 15.09 -3.95
N ASP A 32 -12.01 14.70 -5.11
CA ASP A 32 -13.27 13.95 -5.17
C ASP A 32 -13.11 12.57 -4.51
N GLU A 33 -14.13 12.18 -3.73
CA GLU A 33 -14.16 10.92 -2.99
C GLU A 33 -13.81 9.72 -3.87
N LYS A 34 -14.35 9.68 -5.09
CA LYS A 34 -14.08 8.60 -6.06
C LYS A 34 -12.59 8.48 -6.41
N ASP A 35 -11.89 9.60 -6.59
CA ASP A 35 -10.48 9.58 -6.97
C ASP A 35 -9.60 9.17 -5.77
N VAL A 36 -10.01 9.54 -4.56
CA VAL A 36 -9.35 9.13 -3.32
C VAL A 36 -9.55 7.64 -3.07
N ASP A 37 -10.77 7.14 -3.23
CA ASP A 37 -11.07 5.70 -3.10
C ASP A 37 -10.27 4.88 -4.12
N GLU A 38 -10.12 5.37 -5.36
CA GLU A 38 -9.31 4.72 -6.39
C GLU A 38 -7.82 4.69 -6.01
N TYR A 39 -7.30 5.76 -5.42
CA TYR A 39 -5.93 5.81 -4.90
C TYR A 39 -5.68 4.76 -3.81
N PHE A 40 -6.57 4.66 -2.82
CA PHE A 40 -6.44 3.65 -1.75
C PHE A 40 -6.63 2.22 -2.27
N ALA A 41 -7.49 2.00 -3.26
CA ALA A 41 -7.62 0.71 -3.92
C ALA A 41 -6.31 0.28 -4.60
N GLN A 42 -5.66 1.18 -5.34
CA GLN A 42 -4.37 0.92 -5.97
C GLN A 42 -3.27 0.61 -4.95
N ILE A 43 -3.22 1.34 -3.84
CA ILE A 43 -2.27 1.04 -2.75
C ILE A 43 -2.55 -0.33 -2.13
N GLY A 44 -3.82 -0.65 -1.87
CA GLY A 44 -4.21 -1.96 -1.34
C GLY A 44 -3.77 -3.10 -2.25
N GLU A 45 -3.95 -2.96 -3.56
CA GLU A 45 -3.47 -3.95 -4.54
C GLU A 45 -1.95 -4.10 -4.51
N ILE A 46 -1.19 -3.00 -4.46
CA ILE A 46 0.28 -3.04 -4.39
C ILE A 46 0.74 -3.75 -3.11
N LEU A 47 0.14 -3.45 -1.97
CA LEU A 47 0.49 -4.05 -0.68
C LEU A 47 0.13 -5.54 -0.65
N SER A 48 -1.03 -5.94 -1.20
CA SER A 48 -1.43 -7.34 -1.30
C SER A 48 -0.45 -8.13 -2.18
N VAL A 49 -0.03 -7.56 -3.32
CA VAL A 49 0.98 -8.21 -4.18
C VAL A 49 2.32 -8.34 -3.44
N MET A 50 2.72 -7.33 -2.66
CA MET A 50 3.95 -7.44 -1.86
C MET A 50 3.86 -8.50 -0.76
N GLU A 51 2.70 -8.67 -0.12
CA GLU A 51 2.46 -9.71 0.87
C GLU A 51 2.62 -11.11 0.26
N ASP A 52 2.03 -11.35 -0.91
CA ASP A 52 2.17 -12.61 -1.67
C ASP A 52 3.65 -12.90 -2.01
N TYR A 53 4.41 -11.88 -2.42
CA TYR A 53 5.85 -12.02 -2.70
C TYR A 53 6.71 -12.25 -1.45
N TYR A 54 6.24 -11.89 -0.26
CA TYR A 54 6.95 -12.12 1.00
C TYR A 54 6.62 -13.47 1.64
N GLU A 55 5.47 -14.08 1.34
CA GLU A 55 5.19 -15.48 1.69
C GLU A 55 6.03 -16.46 0.84
N ASP A 56 6.26 -16.15 -0.43
CA ASP A 56 7.00 -17.01 -1.38
C ASP A 56 8.48 -17.35 -1.00
N PRO A 57 9.31 -16.46 -0.41
CA PRO A 57 10.68 -16.82 -0.03
C PRO A 57 10.77 -17.88 1.08
N LEU A 58 9.77 -17.97 1.98
CA LEU A 58 9.73 -19.05 2.98
C LEU A 58 9.25 -20.37 2.35
N ASP A 59 8.33 -20.31 1.38
CA ASP A 59 7.90 -21.48 0.61
C ASP A 59 9.03 -22.06 -0.26
N LEU A 60 9.92 -21.21 -0.78
CA LEU A 60 11.14 -21.66 -1.48
C LEU A 60 12.15 -22.38 -0.56
N PHE A 61 12.18 -22.05 0.74
CA PHE A 61 13.02 -22.76 1.73
C PHE A 61 12.38 -24.07 2.19
N ILE A 62 11.06 -24.11 2.39
CA ILE A 62 10.33 -25.30 2.86
C ILE A 62 10.19 -26.36 1.75
N ASN A 63 10.04 -25.95 0.49
CA ASN A 63 9.93 -26.91 -0.63
C ASN A 63 11.27 -27.55 -1.02
N ASN A 64 12.41 -26.97 -0.66
CA ASN A 64 13.73 -27.57 -0.92
C ASN A 64 14.05 -28.79 -0.01
N GLU A 65 13.31 -29.01 1.09
CA GLU A 65 13.48 -30.22 1.92
C GLU A 65 12.63 -31.41 1.46
N LYS A 66 11.61 -31.19 0.61
CA LYS A 66 10.70 -32.27 0.17
C LYS A 66 11.16 -33.02 -1.09
N ASP A 67 12.13 -32.51 -1.83
CA ASP A 67 12.65 -33.17 -3.04
C ASP A 67 13.83 -34.15 -2.78
N ASN A 68 14.18 -34.40 -1.52
CA ASN A 68 15.26 -35.33 -1.12
C ASN A 68 14.77 -36.50 -0.23
N GLN A 69 13.58 -37.05 -0.49
CA GLN A 69 13.14 -38.35 0.06
C GLN A 69 12.76 -39.36 -1.02
#